data_AF-X1R3B8-F1
#
_entry.id   AF-X1R3B8-F1
#
_cell.length_a   1.000
_cell.length_b   1.000
_cell.length_c   1.000
_cell.angle_alpha   90.00
_cell.angle_beta   90.00
_cell.angle_gamma   90.00
#
_symmetry.space_group_name_H-M   'P 1'
#
loop_
_entity.id
_entity.type
_entity.pdbx_description
1 polymer ?
#
loop_
_entity_poly.entity_id
_entity_poly.type
_entity_poly.pdbx_seq_one_letter_code
_entity_poly.pdbx_strand_id
1 'polypeptide(L)' 'MTLGENGKQEPIKLSLTREGAKKQVIESLMSAGILLRDEVDRYGKLLDSYDNLTLTRVLVMAHSLREICGDILT' A
#
# COMPACT_ATOMS: atom_id res chain seq x y z
N MET A 1 -9.78 -0.91 11.56
CA MET A 1 -10.65 -1.95 10.94
C MET A 1 -12.07 -1.42 10.83
N THR A 2 -12.48 -0.99 9.64
CA THR A 2 -13.87 -0.61 9.35
C THR A 2 -14.64 -1.83 8.85
N LEU A 3 -15.67 -2.22 9.60
CA LEU A 3 -16.64 -3.23 9.16
C LEU A 3 -17.59 -2.54 8.16
N GLY A 4 -17.84 -3.18 7.01
CA GLY A 4 -18.92 -2.73 6.13
C GLY A 4 -20.28 -2.89 6.80
N GLU A 5 -21.31 -2.25 6.27
CA GLU A 5 -22.71 -2.29 6.80
C GLU A 5 -23.25 -3.72 6.99
N ASN A 6 -22.63 -4.70 6.33
CA ASN A 6 -22.97 -6.12 6.30
C ASN A 6 -22.20 -6.96 7.35
N GLY A 7 -21.39 -6.33 8.21
CA GLY A 7 -20.52 -7.01 9.18
C GLY A 7 -19.35 -7.77 8.55
N LYS A 8 -19.10 -7.59 7.25
CA LYS A 8 -17.97 -8.18 6.52
C LYS A 8 -16.86 -7.15 6.34
N GLN A 9 -15.61 -7.63 6.31
CA GLN A 9 -14.49 -6.80 5.87
C GLN A 9 -14.75 -6.31 4.45
N GLU A 10 -14.60 -5.01 4.23
CA GLU A 10 -14.72 -4.46 2.89
C GLU A 10 -13.65 -5.07 1.97
N PRO A 11 -14.00 -5.41 0.72
CA PRO A 11 -13.03 -5.92 -0.22
C PRO A 11 -11.95 -4.88 -0.51
N ILE A 12 -10.71 -5.37 -0.61
CA ILE A 12 -9.53 -4.55 -0.87
C ILE A 12 -9.68 -3.86 -2.23
N LYS A 13 -9.61 -2.53 -2.26
CA LYS A 13 -9.60 -1.74 -3.50
C LYS A 13 -8.18 -1.59 -4.02
N LEU A 14 -7.77 -2.52 -4.89
CA LEU A 14 -6.46 -2.48 -5.54
C LEU A 14 -6.55 -1.77 -6.90
N SER A 15 -5.62 -0.85 -7.16
CA SER A 15 -5.44 -0.32 -8.51
C SER A 15 -4.62 -1.30 -9.35
N LEU A 16 -5.17 -1.69 -10.51
CA LEU A 16 -4.49 -2.58 -11.45
C LEU A 16 -3.61 -1.82 -12.46
N THR A 17 -3.66 -0.49 -12.44
CA THR A 17 -2.73 0.33 -13.22
C THR A 17 -1.39 0.41 -12.51
N ARG A 18 -0.28 0.41 -13.27
CA ARG A 18 1.06 0.50 -12.70
C ARG A 18 1.24 1.74 -11.82
N GLU A 19 0.78 2.90 -12.30
CA GLU A 19 0.87 4.16 -11.56
C GLU A 19 0.04 4.14 -10.28
N GLY A 20 -1.20 3.64 -10.35
CA GLY A 20 -2.06 3.52 -9.18
C GLY A 20 -1.54 2.51 -8.16
N ALA A 21 -0.98 1.37 -8.60
CA ALA A 21 -0.35 0.39 -7.72
C ALA A 21 0.85 0.99 -6.97
N LYS A 22 1.73 1.73 -7.66
CA LYS A 22 2.85 2.44 -7.02
C LYS A 22 2.37 3.43 -5.96
N LYS A 23 1.36 4.25 -6.30
CA LYS A 23 0.79 5.23 -5.39
C LYS A 23 0.21 4.55 -4.13
N GLN A 24 -0.57 3.49 -4.31
CA GLN A 24 -1.17 2.73 -3.20
C GLN A 24 -0.13 2.05 -2.31
N VAL A 25 0.97 1.53 -2.89
CA VAL A 25 2.08 0.97 -2.11
C VAL A 25 2.67 2.04 -1.21
N ILE A 26 3.03 3.20 -1.76
CA ILE A 26 3.64 4.31 -1.02
C ILE A 26 2.71 4.76 0.10
N GLU A 27 1.44 5.02 -0.22
CA GLU A 27 0.43 5.44 0.77
C GLU A 27 0.27 4.42 1.89
N SER A 28 0.20 3.12 1.56
CA SER A 28 0.01 2.07 2.57
C SER A 28 1.23 1.94 3.50
N LEU A 29 2.44 2.02 2.96
CA LEU A 29 3.67 1.95 3.76
C LEU A 29 3.88 3.21 4.61
N MET A 30 3.51 4.39 4.10
CA MET A 30 3.54 5.63 4.87
C MET A 30 2.54 5.61 6.03
N SER A 31 1.30 5.18 5.77
CA SER A 31 0.28 5.04 6.81
C SER A 31 0.67 4.03 7.89
N ALA A 32 1.33 2.93 7.49
CA ALA A 32 1.91 1.95 8.41
C ALA A 32 3.15 2.45 9.18
N GLY A 33 3.61 3.69 8.92
CA GLY A 33 4.84 4.27 9.48
C GLY A 33 6.13 3.54 9.10
N ILE A 34 6.10 2.75 8.02
CA ILE A 34 7.25 1.99 7.51
C ILE A 34 8.09 2.86 6.56
N LEU A 35 7.44 3.70 5.76
CA LEU A 35 8.10 4.59 4.81
C LEU A 35 8.00 6.04 5.27
N LEU A 36 9.14 6.70 5.45
CA LEU A 36 9.19 8.11 5.82
C LEU A 36 8.96 9.02 4.61
N ARG A 37 8.49 10.25 4.84
CA ARG A 37 8.15 11.21 3.76
C ARG A 37 9.34 11.57 2.87
N ASP A 38 10.53 11.67 3.45
CA ASP A 38 11.78 11.97 2.75
C ASP A 38 12.30 10.78 1.91
N GLU A 39 11.81 9.58 2.17
CA GLU A 39 12.20 8.37 1.43
C GLU A 39 11.32 8.08 0.23
N VAL A 40 10.18 8.76 0.09
CA VAL A 40 9.17 8.52 -0.94
C VAL A 40 9.74 8.56 -2.35
N ASP A 41 10.55 9.57 -2.68
CA ASP A 41 11.12 9.72 -4.02
C ASP A 41 12.10 8.59 -4.35
N ARG A 42 12.92 8.20 -3.37
CA ARG A 42 13.87 7.09 -3.52
C ARG A 42 13.13 5.77 -3.71
N TYR A 43 12.09 5.54 -2.92
CA TYR A 43 11.30 4.32 -2.99
C TYR A 43 10.46 4.26 -4.27
N GLY A 44 9.94 5.40 -4.74
CA GLY A 44 9.25 5.50 -6.03
C GLY A 44 10.11 5.02 -7.20
N LYS A 45 11.39 5.43 -7.24
CA LYS A 45 12.35 4.96 -8.26
C LYS A 45 12.61 3.46 -8.16
N LEU A 46 12.62 2.89 -6.95
CA LEU A 46 12.73 1.44 -6.76
C LEU A 46 11.51 0.72 -7.34
N LEU A 47 10.30 1.22 -7.07
CA LEU A 47 9.07 0.64 -7.62
C LEU A 47 9.01 0.72 -9.16
N ASP A 48 9.62 1.75 -9.75
CA ASP A 48 9.75 1.88 -11.20
C ASP A 48 10.59 0.77 -11.83
N SER A 49 11.54 0.20 -11.09
CA SER A 49 12.37 -0.92 -11.55
C SER A 49 11.67 -2.27 -11.53
N TYR A 50 10.55 -2.40 -10.83
CA TYR A 50 9.87 -3.68 -10.64
C TYR A 50 9.04 -4.06 -11.86
N ASP A 51 9.08 -5.34 -12.24
CA ASP A 51 8.10 -5.87 -13.18
C ASP A 51 6.68 -5.86 -12.57
N ASN A 52 5.67 -6.12 -13.40
CA ASN A 52 4.28 -6.06 -12.96
C ASN A 52 3.94 -7.12 -11.89
N LEU A 53 4.57 -8.29 -11.95
CA LEU A 53 4.34 -9.36 -10.98
C LEU A 53 4.88 -8.97 -9.60
N THR A 54 6.10 -8.45 -9.57
CA THR A 54 6.79 -7.97 -8.37
C THR A 54 6.04 -6.79 -7.77
N LEU A 55 5.63 -5.82 -8.59
CA LEU A 55 4.83 -4.68 -8.13
C LEU A 55 3.50 -5.13 -7.51
N THR A 56 2.84 -6.12 -8.11
CA THR A 56 1.58 -6.68 -7.56
C THR A 56 1.80 -7.35 -6.21
N ARG A 57 2.88 -8.11 -6.04
CA ARG A 57 3.24 -8.73 -4.75
C ARG A 57 3.50 -7.67 -3.68
N VAL A 58 4.24 -6.63 -4.02
CA VAL A 58 4.54 -5.52 -3.11
C VAL A 58 3.26 -4.76 -2.73
N LEU A 59 2.34 -4.55 -3.67
CA LEU A 59 1.02 -3.95 -3.40
C LEU A 59 0.23 -4.75 -2.37
N VAL A 60 0.14 -6.07 -2.51
CA VAL A 60 -0.55 -6.93 -1.55
C VAL A 60 0.14 -6.88 -0.18
N MET A 61 1.46 -6.96 -0.13
CA MET A 61 2.21 -6.92 1.14
C MET A 61 2.10 -5.57 1.85
N ALA A 62 2.22 -4.46 1.12
CA ALA A 62 2.08 -3.12 1.68
C ALA A 62 0.70 -2.91 2.30
N HIS A 63 -0.34 -3.43 1.66
CA HIS A 63 -1.69 -3.41 2.21
C HIS A 63 -1.79 -4.26 3.49
N SER A 64 -1.27 -5.50 3.49
CA SER A 64 -1.25 -6.34 4.70
C SER A 64 -0.50 -5.70 5.86
N LEU A 65 0.62 -5.04 5.59
CA LEU A 65 1.40 -4.33 6.61
C LEU A 65 0.61 -3.18 7.21
N ARG A 66 -0.10 -2.39 6.40
CA ARG A 66 -0.99 -1.33 6.89
C ARG A 66 -2.08 -1.89 7.81
N GLU A 67 -2.70 -3.01 7.44
CA GLU A 67 -3.75 -3.63 8.28
C GLU A 67 -3.19 -4.18 9.60
N ILE A 68 -1.97 -4.72 9.61
CA ILE A 68 -1.31 -5.26 10.82
C ILE A 68 -0.84 -4.13 11.75
N CYS A 69 -0.16 -3.12 11.21
CA CYS A 69 0.40 -2.01 11.98
C CYS A 69 -0.67 -1.00 12.40
N GLY A 70 -1.81 -0.96 11.71
CA GLY A 70 -2.78 0.13 11.81
C GLY A 70 -2.27 1.41 11.16
N ASP A 71 -3.10 2.46 11.18
CA ASP A 71 -2.70 3.79 10.74
C ASP A 71 -1.94 4.48 11.88
N ILE A 72 -0.62 4.56 11.76
CA ILE A 72 0.25 5.23 12.75
C ILE A 72 0.00 6.75 12.76
N LEU A 73 -0.62 7.29 11.70
CA LEU A 73 -0.98 8.71 11.56
C LEU A 73 -2.37 9.07 12.11
N THR A 74 -2.95 8.25 12.99
CA THR A 74 -4.22 8.60 13.69
C THR A 74 -3.97 9.25 15.03
#